data_AF-A0A8G1A5C4-F1
#
_entry.id   AF-A0A8G1A5C4-F1
#
_cell.length_a   1.000
_cell.length_b   1.000
_cell.length_c   1.000
_cell.angle_alpha   90.00
_cell.angle_beta   90.00
_cell.angle_gamma   90.00
#
_symmetry.space_group_name_H-M   'P 1'
#
loop_
_entity.id
_entity.type
_entity.pdbx_description
1 polymer ?
#
loop_
_entity_poly.entity_id
_entity_poly.type
_entity_poly.pdbx_seq_one_letter_code
_entity_poly.pdbx_strand_id
1 'polypeptide(L)'
;MGVNGRVQGVGYRSYVAGCAARTGVAGYVRNLPDSTVEIVAEGEAADLAAFLDAVEAQDEPVISVEGITISLTKPTGEFTGFEARFGDRKEEIFKRSMLALDLMKEILKTEQEMLAEQRKTNALLEELVEAGKR
;
A
#
# COMPACT_ATOMS: atom_id res chain seq x y z
N MET A 1 3.54 13.12 -13.51
CA MET A 1 4.31 11.89 -13.26
C MET A 1 3.34 10.75 -12.98
N GLY A 2 3.59 9.57 -13.55
CA GLY A 2 2.86 8.34 -13.24
C GLY A 2 3.79 7.35 -12.54
N VAL A 3 3.29 6.66 -11.52
CA VAL A 3 4.06 5.69 -10.71
C VAL A 3 3.30 4.37 -10.66
N ASN A 4 4.01 3.26 -10.88
CA ASN A 4 3.47 1.91 -10.79
C ASN A 4 4.24 1.02 -9.79
N GLY A 5 3.68 -0.15 -9.50
CA GLY A 5 4.18 -1.10 -8.50
C GLY A 5 3.21 -1.27 -7.32
N ARG A 6 3.73 -1.66 -6.16
CA ARG A 6 2.97 -1.74 -4.90
C ARG A 6 2.82 -0.35 -4.28
N VAL A 7 2.00 0.49 -4.90
CA VAL A 7 1.83 1.91 -4.54
C VAL A 7 0.39 2.30 -4.14
N GLN A 8 -0.57 1.38 -4.23
CA GLN A 8 -1.95 1.59 -3.74
C GLN A 8 -2.24 0.74 -2.49
N GLY A 9 -3.08 1.27 -1.59
CA GLY A 9 -3.45 0.58 -0.35
C GLY A 9 -2.35 0.52 0.73
N VAL A 10 -1.17 1.09 0.46
CA VAL A 10 0.03 1.02 1.32
C VAL A 10 0.44 2.37 1.93
N GLY A 11 -0.42 3.39 1.86
CA GLY A 11 -0.13 4.72 2.41
C GLY A 11 0.72 5.64 1.51
N TYR A 12 1.04 5.21 0.28
CA TYR A 12 1.92 5.96 -0.64
C TYR A 12 1.48 7.42 -0.89
N ARG A 13 0.18 7.70 -1.07
CA ARG A 13 -0.31 9.09 -1.20
C ARG A 13 0.10 9.99 -0.03
N SER A 14 0.01 9.48 1.20
CA SER A 14 0.43 10.22 2.39
C SER A 14 1.94 10.35 2.48
N TYR A 15 2.68 9.32 2.08
CA TYR A 15 4.14 9.35 1.97
C TYR A 15 4.61 10.45 1.01
N VAL A 16 4.05 10.48 -0.20
CA VAL A 16 4.37 11.48 -1.24
C VAL A 16 4.04 12.90 -0.77
N ALA A 17 2.90 13.11 -0.12
CA ALA A 17 2.57 14.41 0.46
C ALA A 17 3.58 14.83 1.55
N GLY A 18 4.09 13.88 2.34
CA GLY A 18 5.18 14.13 3.29
C GLY A 18 6.50 14.47 2.60
N CYS A 19 6.82 13.83 1.47
CA CYS A 19 7.99 14.20 0.64
C CYS A 19 7.86 15.63 0.13
N ALA A 20 6.69 15.99 -0.39
CA ALA A 20 6.45 17.34 -0.90
C ALA A 20 6.57 18.41 0.19
N ALA A 21 6.08 18.12 1.40
CA ALA A 21 6.24 19.01 2.54
C ALA A 21 7.71 19.22 2.95
N ARG A 22 8.59 18.22 2.75
CA ARG A 22 10.03 18.33 3.06
C ARG A 22 10.81 19.09 1.99
N THR A 23 10.42 18.98 0.73
CA THR A 23 11.12 19.62 -0.39
C THR A 23 10.51 20.96 -0.80
N GLY A 24 9.32 21.30 -0.31
CA GLY A 24 8.66 22.58 -0.61
C GLY A 24 7.95 22.63 -1.97
N VAL A 25 7.77 21.50 -2.64
CA VAL A 25 7.04 21.44 -3.91
C VAL A 25 5.53 21.51 -3.70
N ALA A 26 4.82 22.19 -4.61
CA ALA A 26 3.37 22.29 -4.63
C ALA A 26 2.77 21.33 -5.67
N GLY A 27 1.51 20.95 -5.53
CA GLY A 27 0.85 20.03 -6.46
C GLY A 27 -0.13 19.06 -5.81
N TYR A 28 -0.21 17.84 -6.33
CA TYR A 28 -1.07 16.81 -5.76
C TYR A 28 -0.61 15.39 -6.09
N VAL A 29 -1.16 14.44 -5.35
CA VAL A 29 -1.05 13.00 -5.63
C VAL A 29 -2.43 12.35 -5.58
N ARG A 30 -2.74 11.45 -6.53
CA ARG A 30 -4.00 10.68 -6.56
C ARG A 30 -3.80 9.27 -7.09
N ASN A 31 -4.65 8.35 -6.64
CA ASN A 31 -4.73 7.01 -7.22
C ASN A 31 -5.54 7.05 -8.52
N LEU A 32 -5.09 6.31 -9.52
CA LEU A 32 -5.80 6.08 -10.77
C LEU A 32 -6.48 4.70 -10.76
N PRO A 33 -7.57 4.49 -11.54
CA PRO A 33 -8.28 3.22 -11.59
C PRO A 33 -7.47 2.04 -12.14
N ASP A 34 -6.42 2.32 -12.93
CA ASP A 34 -5.51 1.33 -13.52
C ASP A 34 -4.43 0.84 -12.55
N SER A 35 -4.60 1.08 -11.25
CA SER A 35 -3.66 0.79 -10.18
C SER A 35 -2.39 1.65 -10.15
N THR A 36 -2.24 2.63 -11.05
CA THR A 36 -1.12 3.59 -10.99
C THR A 36 -1.43 4.75 -10.05
N VAL A 37 -0.41 5.54 -9.71
CA VAL A 37 -0.53 6.78 -8.95
C VAL A 37 -0.06 7.94 -9.82
N GLU A 38 -0.90 8.96 -9.93
CA GLU A 38 -0.54 10.20 -10.60
C GLU A 38 -0.05 11.22 -9.58
N ILE A 39 1.07 11.85 -9.90
CA ILE A 39 1.67 12.95 -9.14
C ILE A 39 1.87 14.13 -10.09
N VAL A 40 1.36 15.29 -9.69
CA VAL A 40 1.70 16.58 -10.28
C VAL A 40 2.48 17.35 -9.23
N ALA A 41 3.65 17.85 -9.59
CA ALA A 41 4.52 18.61 -8.71
C ALA A 41 5.10 19.81 -9.48
N GLU A 42 5.07 20.97 -8.85
CA GLU A 42 5.63 22.23 -9.34
C GLU A 42 6.53 22.82 -8.26
N GLY A 43 7.66 23.37 -8.68
CA GLY A 43 8.66 23.94 -7.77
C GLY A 43 9.93 24.28 -8.53
N GLU A 44 10.94 24.73 -7.78
CA GLU A 44 12.27 24.98 -8.33
C GLU A 44 12.93 23.67 -8.75
N ALA A 45 13.84 23.74 -9.73
CA ALA A 45 14.47 22.55 -10.30
C ALA A 45 15.20 21.69 -9.26
N ALA A 46 15.83 22.33 -8.26
CA ALA A 46 16.53 21.63 -7.18
C ALA A 46 15.56 20.87 -6.27
N ASP A 47 14.44 21.51 -5.91
CA ASP A 47 13.41 20.93 -5.03
C ASP A 47 12.67 19.78 -5.73
N LEU A 48 12.41 19.93 -7.03
CA LEU A 48 11.85 18.87 -7.87
C LEU A 48 12.79 17.68 -8.00
N ALA A 49 14.10 17.90 -8.14
CA ALA A 49 15.08 16.81 -8.18
C ALA A 49 15.10 16.03 -6.86
N ALA A 50 15.17 16.73 -5.72
CA ALA A 50 15.09 16.10 -4.40
C ALA A 50 13.76 15.36 -4.16
N PHE A 51 12.65 15.92 -4.67
CA PHE A 51 11.34 15.29 -4.60
C PHE A 51 11.27 14.01 -5.43
N LEU A 52 11.82 14.01 -6.65
CA LEU A 52 11.86 12.85 -7.52
C LEU A 52 12.64 11.69 -6.90
N ASP A 53 13.78 11.97 -6.27
CA ASP A 53 14.53 10.94 -5.54
C ASP A 53 13.74 10.40 -4.35
N ALA A 54 13.06 11.29 -3.61
CA ALA A 54 12.29 10.90 -2.42
C ALA A 54 11.07 10.03 -2.75
N VAL A 55 10.40 10.24 -3.89
CA VAL A 55 9.19 9.46 -4.23
C VAL A 55 9.48 8.00 -4.57
N GLU A 56 10.72 7.62 -4.85
CA GLU A 56 11.09 6.21 -5.07
C GLU A 56 10.87 5.34 -3.82
N ALA A 57 10.81 5.94 -2.64
CA ALA A 57 10.47 5.27 -1.38
C ALA A 57 11.37 4.05 -1.06
N GLN A 58 12.66 4.13 -1.38
CA GLN A 58 13.60 3.01 -1.24
C GLN A 58 13.68 2.44 0.19
N ASP A 59 13.46 3.27 1.21
CA ASP A 59 13.52 2.88 2.62
C ASP A 59 12.16 2.43 3.21
N GLU A 60 11.10 2.33 2.41
CA GLU A 60 9.75 2.01 2.91
C GLU A 60 9.41 0.51 2.78
N PRO A 61 9.16 -0.21 3.89
CA PRO A 61 9.04 -1.67 3.89
C PRO A 61 7.78 -2.21 3.19
N VAL A 62 6.74 -1.38 3.03
CA VAL A 62 5.45 -1.80 2.47
C VAL A 62 5.13 -1.13 1.13
N ILE A 63 6.00 -0.24 0.67
CA ILE A 63 5.86 0.50 -0.59
C ILE A 63 6.92 -0.04 -1.55
N SER A 64 6.53 -0.35 -2.78
CA SER A 64 7.49 -0.78 -3.81
C SER A 64 7.17 -0.05 -5.09
N VAL A 65 8.03 0.88 -5.49
CA VAL A 65 7.96 1.56 -6.78
C VAL A 65 8.71 0.73 -7.81
N GLU A 66 8.02 0.33 -8.88
CA GLU A 66 8.62 -0.46 -9.98
C GLU A 66 9.04 0.43 -11.15
N GLY A 67 8.36 1.56 -11.33
CA GLY A 67 8.60 2.45 -12.45
C GLY A 67 7.94 3.81 -12.26
N ILE A 68 8.64 4.82 -12.76
CA ILE A 68 8.21 6.22 -12.75
C ILE A 68 8.29 6.78 -14.18
N THR A 69 7.17 7.30 -14.67
CA THR A 69 7.09 8.01 -15.96
C THR A 69 6.96 9.51 -15.70
N ILE A 70 7.92 10.28 -16.21
CA ILE A 70 8.01 11.72 -15.98
C ILE A 70 7.70 12.47 -17.28
N SER A 71 6.88 13.50 -17.17
CA SER A 71 6.61 14.48 -18.24
C SER A 71 6.83 15.87 -17.67
N LEU A 72 7.78 16.61 -18.24
CA LEU A 72 8.10 17.97 -17.81
C LEU A 72 7.25 18.98 -18.58
N THR A 73 6.65 19.92 -17.85
CA THR A 73 5.85 21.02 -18.40
C THR A 73 6.22 22.33 -17.72
N LYS A 74 5.75 23.46 -18.27
CA LYS A 74 5.85 24.74 -17.58
C LYS A 74 4.95 24.72 -16.33
N PRO A 75 5.36 25.36 -15.22
CA PRO A 75 4.51 25.47 -14.04
C PRO A 75 3.23 26.25 -14.38
N THR A 76 2.09 25.78 -13.90
CA THR A 76 0.80 26.47 -14.04
C THR A 76 0.63 27.55 -12.99
N GLY A 77 1.26 27.40 -11.82
CA GLY A 77 1.11 28.32 -10.69
C GLY A 77 -0.24 28.21 -9.99
N GLU A 78 -1.01 27.15 -10.26
CA GLU A 78 -2.34 26.94 -9.70
C GLU A 78 -2.31 26.33 -8.29
N PHE A 79 -1.15 25.85 -7.84
CA PHE A 79 -1.00 25.14 -6.57
C PHE A 79 -0.38 26.03 -5.50
N THR A 80 -1.10 26.23 -4.39
CA THR A 80 -0.61 26.95 -3.20
C THR A 80 0.01 26.02 -2.15
N GLY A 81 0.00 24.72 -2.40
CA GLY A 81 0.52 23.68 -1.52
C GLY A 81 0.40 22.31 -2.19
N PHE A 82 0.64 21.24 -1.42
CA PHE A 82 0.57 19.88 -1.92
C PHE A 82 -0.57 19.09 -1.29
N GLU A 83 -1.42 18.45 -2.10
CA GLU A 83 -2.61 17.74 -1.63
C GLU A 83 -2.58 16.24 -1.95
N ALA A 84 -2.83 15.39 -0.94
CA ALA A 84 -3.20 14.00 -1.17
C ALA A 84 -4.70 13.91 -1.48
N ARG A 85 -5.04 13.64 -2.74
CA ARG A 85 -6.43 13.57 -3.20
C ARG A 85 -7.00 12.18 -2.98
N PHE A 86 -8.10 12.14 -2.24
CA PHE A 86 -8.88 10.94 -1.97
C PHE A 86 -10.15 10.96 -2.82
N GLY A 87 -10.56 9.79 -3.32
CA GLY A 87 -11.81 9.65 -4.07
C GLY A 87 -13.02 9.67 -3.15
N ASP A 88 -14.14 9.08 -3.59
CA ASP A 88 -15.29 8.90 -2.71
C ASP A 88 -14.90 8.06 -1.49
N ARG A 89 -14.99 8.67 -0.31
CA ARG A 89 -14.66 8.05 0.97
C ARG A 89 -15.45 6.75 1.19
N LYS A 90 -16.72 6.69 0.78
CA LYS A 90 -17.54 5.47 0.92
C LYS A 90 -16.98 4.34 0.07
N GLU A 91 -16.59 4.64 -1.16
CA GLU A 91 -16.01 3.67 -2.08
C GLU A 91 -14.64 3.18 -1.60
N GLU A 92 -13.77 4.08 -1.13
CA GLU A 92 -12.46 3.71 -0.58
C GLU A 92 -12.59 2.85 0.68
N ILE A 93 -13.51 3.20 1.59
CA ILE A 93 -13.79 2.38 2.79
C ILE A 93 -14.33 1.01 2.39
N PHE A 94 -15.27 0.95 1.44
CA PHE A 94 -15.83 -0.30 0.97
C PHE A 94 -14.75 -1.24 0.40
N LYS A 95 -13.87 -0.73 -0.47
CA LYS A 95 -12.75 -1.50 -1.03
C LYS A 95 -11.81 -2.04 0.05
N ARG A 96 -11.50 -1.23 1.07
CA ARG A 96 -10.66 -1.65 2.21
C ARG A 96 -11.34 -2.73 3.06
N SER A 97 -12.62 -2.55 3.36
CA SER A 97 -13.41 -3.54 4.11
C SER A 97 -13.49 -4.88 3.36
N MET A 98 -13.66 -4.85 2.04
CA MET A 98 -13.71 -6.05 1.22
C MET A 98 -12.37 -6.80 1.23
N LEU A 99 -11.24 -6.09 1.06
CA LEU A 99 -9.90 -6.69 1.17
C LEU A 99 -9.66 -7.32 2.56
N ALA A 100 -10.08 -6.64 3.62
CA ALA A 100 -9.97 -7.16 4.98
C ALA A 100 -10.78 -8.44 5.17
N LEU A 101 -11.99 -8.52 4.60
CA LEU A 101 -12.82 -9.72 4.64
C LEU A 101 -12.17 -10.89 3.88
N ASP A 102 -11.56 -10.64 2.74
CA ASP A 102 -10.89 -11.69 1.97
C ASP A 102 -9.65 -12.22 2.70
N LEU A 103 -8.86 -11.34 3.33
CA LEU A 103 -7.77 -11.77 4.21
C LEU A 103 -8.28 -12.58 5.40
N MET A 104 -9.39 -12.16 6.01
CA MET A 104 -9.99 -12.86 7.15
C MET A 104 -10.48 -14.25 6.75
N LYS A 105 -11.04 -14.42 5.55
CA LYS A 105 -11.41 -15.74 5.03
C LYS A 105 -10.20 -16.65 4.86
N GLU A 106 -9.10 -16.14 4.32
CA GLU A 106 -7.87 -16.93 4.18
C GLU A 106 -7.30 -17.34 5.54
N ILE A 107 -7.28 -16.44 6.52
CA ILE A 107 -6.88 -16.77 7.90
C ILE A 107 -7.78 -17.86 8.50
N LEU A 108 -9.10 -17.71 8.39
CA LEU A 108 -10.06 -18.69 8.92
C LEU A 108 -9.88 -20.06 8.27
N LYS A 109 -9.57 -20.10 6.97
CA LYS A 109 -9.29 -21.34 6.26
C LYS A 109 -8.04 -22.03 6.83
N THR A 110 -6.94 -21.29 7.01
CA THR A 110 -5.72 -21.82 7.63
C THR A 110 -5.96 -22.28 9.07
N GLU A 111 -6.76 -21.57 9.85
CA GLU A 111 -7.13 -21.98 11.22
C GLU A 111 -7.93 -23.29 11.22
N GLN A 112 -8.85 -23.49 10.28
CA GLN A 112 -9.61 -24.73 10.15
C GLN A 112 -8.70 -25.92 9.79
N GLU A 113 -7.75 -25.72 8.89
CA GLU A 113 -6.75 -26.74 8.53
C GLU A 113 -5.86 -27.10 9.72
N MET A 114 -5.39 -26.11 10.47
CA MET A 114 -4.61 -26.31 11.70
C MET A 114 -5.40 -27.08 12.77
N LEU A 115 -6.67 -26.72 13.01
CA LEU A 115 -7.54 -27.43 13.93
C LEU A 115 -7.80 -28.87 13.49
N ALA A 116 -7.93 -29.12 12.19
CA ALA A 116 -8.10 -30.47 11.66
C ALA A 116 -6.86 -31.34 11.91
N GLU A 117 -5.66 -30.80 11.73
CA GLU A 117 -4.41 -31.52 11.99
C GLU A 117 -4.17 -31.76 13.49
N GLN A 118 -4.53 -30.77 14.33
CA GLN A 118 -4.50 -30.92 15.78
C GLN A 118 -5.42 -32.06 16.25
N ARG A 119 -6.62 -32.17 15.67
CA ARG A 119 -7.55 -33.28 15.98
C ARG A 119 -6.98 -34.64 15.64
N LYS A 120 -6.30 -34.79 14.50
CA LYS A 120 -5.62 -36.05 14.12
C LYS A 120 -4.50 -36.39 15.11
N THR A 121 -3.69 -35.40 15.47
CA THR A 121 -2.59 -35.57 16.41
C THR A 121 -3.10 -36.02 17.78
N ASN A 122 -4.18 -35.39 18.28
CA ASN A 122 -4.77 -35.76 19.55
C ASN A 122 -5.35 -37.19 19.52
N ALA A 123 -5.99 -37.60 18.43
CA ALA A 123 -6.49 -38.97 18.27
C ALA A 123 -5.37 -40.01 18.32
N LEU A 124 -4.24 -39.75 17.65
CA LEU A 124 -3.06 -40.62 17.70
C LEU A 124 -2.45 -40.69 19.10
N LEU A 125 -2.41 -39.56 19.83
CA LEU A 125 -1.93 -39.53 21.22
C LEU A 125 -2.82 -40.36 22.14
N GLU A 126 -4.14 -40.29 21.99
CA GLU A 126 -5.09 -41.11 22.74
C GLU A 126 -4.86 -42.62 22.47
N GLU A 127 -4.67 -43.01 21.21
CA GLU A 127 -4.36 -44.40 20.84
C GLU A 127 -3.04 -44.90 21.47
N LEU A 128 -1.99 -44.08 21.45
CA LEU A 128 -0.70 -44.42 22.07
C LEU A 128 -0.80 -44.57 23.60
N VAL A 129 -1.55 -43.68 24.25
CA VAL A 129 -1.79 -43.73 25.69
C VAL A 129 -2.54 -45.01 26.07
N GLU A 130 -3.54 -45.42 25.29
CA GLU A 130 -4.27 -46.67 25.54
C GLU A 130 -3.45 -47.93 25.23
N ALA A 131 -2.59 -47.90 24.22
CA ALA A 131 -1.68 -49.00 23.93
C ALA A 131 -0.64 -49.21 25.04
N GLY A 132 -0.13 -48.15 25.67
CA GLY A 132 0.84 -48.21 26.76
C GLY A 132 0.27 -48.62 28.12
N LYS A 133 -1.06 -48.69 28.28
CA LYS A 133 -1.75 -49.18 29.49
C LYS A 133 -1.95 -50.70 29.50
N ARG A 134 -1.63 -51.41 28.42
CA ARG A 134 -1.69 -52.88 28.30
C ARG A 134 -0.32 -53.50 28.56
#